data_AF-A0A9W8D438-F1
#
_entry.id   AF-A0A9W8D438-F1
#
_cell.length_a   1.000
_cell.length_b   1.000
_cell.length_c   1.000
_cell.angle_alpha   90.00
_cell.angle_beta   90.00
_cell.angle_gamma   90.00
#
_symmetry.space_group_name_H-M   'P 1'
#
loop_
_entity.id
_entity.type
_entity.pdbx_description
1 polymer ?
#
loop_
_entity_poly.entity_id
_entity_poly.type
_entity_poly.pdbx_seq_one_letter_code
_entity_poly.pdbx_strand_id
1 'polypeptide(L)'
;MVVATAGLALQPRIDSDLRDSELSAALGVKVTSPTTDDMIAIAICAGVFGLTAILLVFAWCNYNYRPIRAKNLTWTTLIYLSTVLWFLGDIPSNGHVRLVGMWSNCKLWIIWFRVFFCFVFATMCIVRFYALDRVFNQKKPFTVWSSLISGVAVISVNVVYCLVNQLISDSLTIKYDPEYEVCNVTQGFRISALTFMWIIWAAVGVLFFRLRNIQSTFNEFYESIAIFAVIIGLLIESSISNLYYIYFILEKRRRIQKTVVDMAAGNLVIWLFIGYPVFMCIFHREKYEQQWLERLAQDSPNHAFNKNNNMANNGTSYAKMNDNFEATFYNDQRLGSMDMSALDYNQGHHPFSNNSHPLNIESALNCEPIFDGNALPSAMRNNLHIQQPEMNPPTMFTTGYMAPNSNGRHVI
;
A
#
# COMPACT_ATOMS: atom_id res chain seq x y z
N MET A 1 23.85 15.83 -27.59
CA MET A 1 22.47 16.38 -27.62
C MET A 1 22.60 17.87 -27.88
N VAL A 2 22.64 18.26 -29.16
CA VAL A 2 22.79 19.66 -29.57
C VAL A 2 21.38 20.24 -29.59
N VAL A 3 21.07 21.11 -28.63
CA VAL A 3 19.83 21.89 -28.64
C VAL A 3 20.01 22.95 -29.73
N ALA A 4 19.64 22.61 -30.96
CA ALA A 4 19.60 23.55 -32.06
C ALA A 4 18.54 24.60 -31.73
N THR A 5 18.97 25.81 -31.36
CA THR A 5 18.15 27.01 -31.28
C THR A 5 17.83 27.49 -32.70
N ALA A 6 17.09 26.67 -33.46
CA ALA A 6 16.45 27.13 -34.68
C ALA A 6 15.34 28.09 -34.24
N GLY A 7 15.36 29.32 -34.77
CA GLY A 7 14.31 30.30 -34.53
C GLY A 7 12.95 29.69 -34.83
N LEU A 8 12.16 29.48 -33.76
CA LEU A 8 10.79 29.01 -33.83
C LEU A 8 9.97 30.11 -34.51
N ALA A 9 9.93 30.07 -35.85
CA ALA A 9 8.85 30.68 -36.58
C ALA A 9 7.57 30.06 -36.01
N LEU A 10 6.81 30.85 -35.24
CA LEU A 10 5.52 30.42 -34.70
C LEU A 10 4.67 30.01 -35.90
N GLN A 11 4.46 28.71 -36.05
CA GLN A 11 3.57 28.17 -37.05
C GLN A 11 2.19 28.83 -36.83
N PRO A 12 1.56 29.41 -37.87
CA PRO A 12 0.32 30.13 -37.72
C PRO A 12 -0.73 29.20 -37.10
N ARG A 13 -1.32 29.63 -35.99
CA ARG A 13 -2.26 28.83 -35.21
C ARG A 13 -3.56 28.69 -36.00
N ILE A 14 -3.86 27.47 -36.44
CA ILE A 14 -5.14 27.14 -37.07
C ILE A 14 -6.25 27.33 -36.02
N ASP A 15 -7.36 27.92 -36.46
CA ASP A 15 -8.54 28.08 -35.62
C ASP A 15 -9.09 26.71 -35.19
N SER A 16 -9.49 26.57 -33.93
CA SER A 16 -9.88 25.26 -33.38
C SER A 16 -11.08 24.66 -34.09
N ASP A 17 -12.03 25.51 -34.51
CA ASP A 17 -13.27 25.06 -35.14
C ASP A 17 -13.02 24.52 -36.55
N LEU A 18 -12.13 25.18 -37.31
CA LEU A 18 -11.72 24.72 -38.62
C LEU A 18 -11.00 23.36 -38.51
N ARG A 19 -10.02 23.25 -37.59
CA ARG A 19 -9.29 22.00 -37.34
C ARG A 19 -10.23 20.86 -36.96
N ASP A 20 -11.17 21.11 -36.05
CA ASP A 20 -12.11 20.09 -35.59
C ASP A 20 -13.03 19.63 -36.74
N SER A 21 -13.44 20.54 -37.63
CA SER A 21 -14.26 20.22 -38.80
C SER A 21 -13.52 19.38 -39.84
N GLU A 22 -12.28 19.75 -40.16
CA GLU A 22 -11.43 19.01 -41.11
C GLU A 22 -11.08 17.61 -40.58
N LEU A 23 -10.71 17.53 -39.30
CA LEU A 23 -10.36 16.25 -38.68
C LEU A 23 -11.60 15.35 -38.52
N SER A 24 -12.76 15.93 -38.25
CA SER A 24 -14.02 15.18 -38.22
C SER A 24 -14.38 14.61 -39.59
N ALA A 25 -14.18 15.39 -40.67
CA ALA A 25 -14.41 14.93 -42.03
C ALA A 25 -13.42 13.85 -42.45
N ALA A 26 -12.14 13.97 -42.07
CA ALA A 26 -11.09 13.02 -42.42
C ALA A 26 -11.23 11.67 -41.68
N LEU A 27 -11.59 11.71 -40.39
CA LEU A 27 -11.65 10.51 -39.55
C LEU A 27 -13.04 9.88 -39.45
N GLY A 28 -14.09 10.59 -39.90
CA GLY A 28 -15.48 10.12 -39.77
C GLY A 28 -15.98 10.05 -38.33
N VAL A 29 -15.32 10.73 -37.38
CA VAL A 29 -15.71 10.82 -35.97
C VAL A 29 -15.85 12.28 -35.56
N LYS A 30 -16.76 12.58 -34.63
CA LYS A 30 -16.94 13.95 -34.13
C LYS A 30 -15.76 14.34 -33.23
N VAL A 31 -14.78 15.01 -33.81
CA VAL A 31 -13.64 15.58 -33.10
C VAL A 31 -14.09 16.81 -32.33
N THR A 32 -13.61 16.93 -31.09
CA THR A 32 -13.92 18.07 -30.24
C THR A 32 -12.66 18.50 -29.51
N SER A 33 -12.24 19.74 -29.72
CA SER A 33 -11.18 20.37 -28.95
C SER A 33 -11.49 20.38 -27.45
N PRO A 34 -10.48 20.55 -26.58
CA PRO A 34 -10.70 20.69 -25.14
C PRO A 34 -11.71 21.80 -24.82
N THR A 35 -12.72 21.48 -24.01
CA THR A 35 -13.82 22.39 -23.64
C THR A 35 -13.85 22.69 -22.14
N THR A 36 -14.72 23.61 -21.71
CA THR A 36 -14.98 23.88 -20.29
C THR A 36 -15.36 22.62 -19.51
N ASP A 37 -16.08 21.67 -20.13
CA ASP A 37 -16.46 20.42 -19.48
C ASP A 37 -15.26 19.52 -19.14
N ASP A 38 -14.19 19.56 -19.95
CA ASP A 38 -12.94 18.86 -19.65
C ASP A 38 -12.29 19.44 -18.40
N MET A 39 -12.29 20.78 -18.28
CA MET A 39 -11.75 21.49 -17.12
C MET A 39 -12.59 21.21 -15.86
N ILE A 40 -13.91 21.17 -15.99
CA ILE A 40 -14.82 20.79 -14.88
C ILE A 40 -14.54 19.36 -14.43
N ALA A 41 -14.40 18.42 -15.38
CA ALA A 41 -14.08 17.03 -15.06
C ALA A 41 -12.73 16.90 -14.34
N ILE A 42 -11.68 17.60 -14.81
CA ILE A 42 -10.37 17.63 -14.14
C ILE A 42 -10.49 18.22 -12.73
N ALA A 43 -11.23 19.32 -12.56
CA ALA A 43 -11.40 19.97 -11.26
C ALA A 43 -12.12 19.05 -10.26
N ILE A 44 -13.18 18.35 -10.68
CA ILE A 44 -13.88 17.36 -9.85
C ILE A 44 -12.92 16.22 -9.46
N CYS A 45 -12.19 15.67 -10.44
CA CYS A 45 -11.21 14.61 -10.19
C CYS A 45 -10.13 15.05 -9.19
N ALA A 46 -9.58 16.25 -9.36
CA ALA A 46 -8.61 16.84 -8.45
C ALA A 46 -9.19 17.05 -7.04
N GLY A 47 -10.45 17.47 -6.94
CA GLY A 47 -11.17 17.60 -5.66
C GLY A 47 -11.29 16.26 -4.92
N VAL A 48 -11.60 15.17 -5.63
CA VAL A 48 -11.65 13.82 -5.03
C VAL A 48 -10.27 13.37 -4.56
N PHE A 49 -9.21 13.62 -5.33
CA PHE A 49 -7.85 13.36 -4.86
C PHE A 49 -7.47 14.18 -3.63
N GLY A 50 -7.91 15.45 -3.55
CA GLY A 50 -7.73 16.31 -2.39
C GLY A 50 -8.44 15.75 -1.15
N LEU A 51 -9.67 15.27 -1.30
CA LEU A 51 -10.40 14.61 -0.21
C LEU A 51 -9.67 13.35 0.28
N THR A 52 -9.17 12.52 -0.64
CA THR A 52 -8.37 11.34 -0.30
C THR A 52 -7.03 11.70 0.35
N ALA A 53 -6.40 12.81 -0.03
CA ALA A 53 -5.20 13.33 0.66
C ALA A 53 -5.52 13.71 2.12
N ILE A 54 -6.63 14.41 2.35
CA ILE A 54 -7.07 14.78 3.71
C ILE A 54 -7.30 13.51 4.56
N LEU A 55 -7.94 12.49 4.00
CA LEU A 55 -8.11 11.19 4.64
C LEU A 55 -6.77 10.55 5.04
N LEU A 56 -5.77 10.57 4.13
CA LEU A 56 -4.44 10.02 4.41
C LEU A 56 -3.67 10.85 5.45
N VAL A 57 -3.73 12.18 5.38
CA VAL A 57 -3.13 13.05 6.40
C VAL A 57 -3.74 12.78 7.76
N PHE A 58 -5.06 12.65 7.85
CA PHE A 58 -5.73 12.26 9.09
C PHE A 58 -5.25 10.91 9.61
N ALA A 59 -5.08 9.91 8.73
CA ALA A 59 -4.54 8.61 9.09
C ALA A 59 -3.08 8.70 9.60
N TRP A 60 -2.24 9.56 9.01
CA TRP A 60 -0.88 9.82 9.48
C TRP A 60 -0.86 10.52 10.84
N CYS A 61 -1.72 11.51 11.06
CA CYS A 61 -1.86 12.17 12.37
C CYS A 61 -2.31 11.19 13.46
N ASN A 62 -3.08 10.16 13.09
CA ASN A 62 -3.54 9.09 13.99
C ASN A 62 -2.77 7.78 13.83
N TYR A 63 -1.49 7.85 13.42
CA TYR A 63 -0.67 6.66 13.15
C TYR A 63 -0.49 5.74 14.38
N ASN A 64 -0.62 6.27 15.60
CA ASN A 64 -0.57 5.49 16.83
C ASN A 64 -1.78 4.55 17.01
N TYR A 65 -2.86 4.74 16.24
CA TYR A 65 -4.03 3.86 16.28
C TYR A 65 -3.71 2.50 15.62
N ARG A 66 -3.75 1.42 16.41
CA ARG A 66 -3.27 0.08 15.99
C ARG A 66 -3.91 -0.42 14.67
N PRO A 67 -5.24 -0.28 14.45
CA PRO A 67 -5.86 -0.69 13.19
C PRO A 67 -5.35 0.08 11.96
N ILE A 68 -5.06 1.38 12.09
CA ILE A 68 -4.49 2.18 10.99
C ILE A 68 -3.05 1.75 10.71
N ARG A 69 -2.24 1.56 11.76
CA ARG A 69 -0.85 1.12 11.64
C ARG A 69 -0.73 -0.25 10.96
N ALA A 70 -1.64 -1.17 11.25
CA ALA A 70 -1.67 -2.51 10.64
C ALA A 70 -1.85 -2.48 9.11
N LYS A 71 -2.50 -1.44 8.57
CA LYS A 71 -2.71 -1.28 7.11
C LYS A 71 -1.48 -0.81 6.35
N ASN A 72 -0.32 -0.66 7.00
CA ASN A 72 0.95 -0.26 6.38
C ASN A 72 0.83 1.05 5.56
N LEU A 73 0.69 2.16 6.29
CA LEU A 73 0.33 3.47 5.74
C LEU A 73 1.35 4.01 4.71
N THR A 74 2.63 3.64 4.83
CA THR A 74 3.68 4.00 3.87
C THR A 74 3.37 3.47 2.48
N TRP A 75 3.07 2.17 2.33
CA TRP A 75 2.73 1.62 1.00
C TRP A 75 1.43 2.20 0.48
N THR A 76 0.40 2.38 1.32
CA THR A 76 -0.86 3.02 0.89
C THR A 76 -0.64 4.45 0.37
N THR A 77 0.27 5.20 1.00
CA THR A 77 0.62 6.56 0.57
C THR A 77 1.38 6.54 -0.76
N LEU A 78 2.31 5.58 -0.95
CA LEU A 78 3.00 5.40 -2.24
C LEU A 78 2.05 5.00 -3.36
N ILE A 79 1.06 4.14 -3.07
CA ILE A 79 -0.02 3.80 -4.02
C ILE A 79 -0.77 5.09 -4.40
N TYR A 80 -1.20 5.88 -3.42
CA TYR A 80 -1.90 7.15 -3.67
C TYR A 80 -1.07 8.12 -4.54
N LEU A 81 0.20 8.34 -4.19
CA LEU A 81 1.09 9.22 -4.97
C LEU A 81 1.27 8.73 -6.41
N SER A 82 1.40 7.42 -6.61
CA SER A 82 1.47 6.86 -7.96
C SER A 82 0.18 7.09 -8.75
N THR A 83 -1.00 6.98 -8.11
CA THR A 83 -2.29 7.28 -8.75
C THR A 83 -2.42 8.76 -9.11
N VAL A 84 -1.95 9.68 -8.26
CA VAL A 84 -1.95 11.12 -8.56
C VAL A 84 -1.05 11.43 -9.76
N LEU A 85 0.17 10.88 -9.79
CA LEU A 85 1.11 11.08 -10.90
C LEU A 85 0.60 10.43 -12.20
N TRP A 86 -0.05 9.28 -12.09
CA TRP A 86 -0.76 8.66 -13.21
C TRP A 86 -1.87 9.57 -13.74
N PHE A 87 -2.73 10.12 -12.88
CA PHE A 87 -3.79 11.07 -13.27
C PHE A 87 -3.22 12.31 -13.97
N LEU A 88 -2.08 12.85 -13.50
CA LEU A 88 -1.40 13.95 -14.19
C LEU A 88 -0.94 13.56 -15.61
N GLY A 89 -0.55 12.30 -15.81
CA GLY A 89 -0.25 11.75 -17.14
C GLY A 89 -1.49 11.57 -18.01
N ASP A 90 -2.63 11.23 -17.43
CA ASP A 90 -3.89 11.05 -18.16
C ASP A 90 -4.43 12.36 -18.75
N ILE A 91 -4.21 13.51 -18.10
CA ILE A 91 -4.67 14.83 -18.59
C ILE A 91 -4.24 15.09 -20.06
N PRO A 92 -2.93 15.15 -20.39
CA PRO A 92 -2.49 15.33 -21.78
C PRO A 92 -2.71 14.08 -22.63
N SER A 93 -2.59 12.89 -22.06
CA SER A 93 -2.67 11.65 -22.84
C SER A 93 -4.10 11.30 -23.30
N ASN A 94 -5.12 11.80 -22.62
CA ASN A 94 -6.53 11.65 -23.00
C ASN A 94 -7.06 12.87 -23.78
N GLY A 95 -6.22 13.87 -24.09
CA GLY A 95 -6.60 15.02 -24.89
C GLY A 95 -7.46 16.06 -24.15
N HIS A 96 -7.32 16.18 -22.82
CA HIS A 96 -8.02 17.23 -22.06
C HIS A 96 -7.37 18.60 -22.16
N VAL A 97 -6.14 18.68 -22.67
CA VAL A 97 -5.40 19.94 -22.86
C VAL A 97 -4.81 19.99 -24.27
N ARG A 98 -4.67 21.19 -24.81
CA ARG A 98 -3.95 21.38 -26.08
C ARG A 98 -2.46 21.11 -25.86
N LEU A 99 -1.86 20.30 -26.71
CA LEU A 99 -0.48 19.83 -26.55
C LEU A 99 0.54 20.84 -27.08
N VAL A 100 0.53 22.05 -26.53
CA VAL A 100 1.47 23.13 -26.86
C VAL A 100 2.54 23.31 -25.77
N GLY A 101 3.74 23.75 -26.16
CA GLY A 101 4.83 24.01 -25.22
C GLY A 101 5.29 22.77 -24.47
N MET A 102 5.26 22.77 -23.15
CA MET A 102 5.69 21.61 -22.34
C MET A 102 4.81 20.36 -22.56
N TRP A 103 3.56 20.55 -22.98
CA TRP A 103 2.61 19.48 -23.23
C TRP A 103 2.87 18.74 -24.55
N SER A 104 3.62 19.31 -25.50
CA SER A 104 3.98 18.63 -26.75
C SER A 104 4.99 17.49 -26.57
N ASN A 105 5.60 17.37 -25.37
CA ASN A 105 6.51 16.28 -25.01
C ASN A 105 5.74 14.96 -24.76
N CYS A 106 5.13 14.41 -25.81
CA CYS A 106 4.27 13.23 -25.74
C CYS A 106 4.91 12.02 -25.04
N LYS A 107 6.19 11.74 -25.32
CA LYS A 107 6.92 10.62 -24.67
C LYS A 107 7.01 10.81 -23.15
N LEU A 108 7.26 12.03 -22.68
CA LEU A 108 7.32 12.30 -21.23
C LEU A 108 5.97 11.99 -20.57
N TRP A 109 4.89 12.57 -21.09
CA TRP A 109 3.57 12.43 -20.47
C TRP A 109 2.99 11.03 -20.59
N ILE A 110 3.13 10.38 -21.74
CA ILE A 110 2.55 9.06 -21.97
C ILE A 110 3.42 7.95 -21.37
N ILE A 111 4.74 7.95 -21.59
CA ILE A 111 5.60 6.85 -21.11
C ILE A 111 5.86 6.98 -19.62
N TRP A 112 6.23 8.17 -19.14
CA TRP A 112 6.70 8.37 -17.77
C TRP A 112 5.61 8.76 -16.78
N PHE A 113 4.66 9.61 -17.19
CA PHE A 113 3.58 9.96 -16.27
C PHE A 113 2.45 8.94 -16.30
N ARG A 114 1.95 8.60 -17.50
CA ARG A 114 0.83 7.68 -17.63
C ARG A 114 1.23 6.22 -17.41
N VAL A 115 2.08 5.68 -18.29
CA VAL A 115 2.37 4.23 -18.30
C VAL A 115 3.20 3.81 -17.08
N PHE A 116 4.31 4.50 -16.81
CA PHE A 116 5.19 4.15 -15.69
C PHE A 116 4.48 4.21 -14.34
N PHE A 117 3.79 5.31 -13.99
CA PHE A 117 3.13 5.38 -12.68
C PHE A 117 1.92 4.46 -12.56
N CYS A 118 1.26 4.11 -13.66
CA CYS A 118 0.26 3.04 -13.64
C CYS A 118 0.89 1.67 -13.32
N PHE A 119 2.08 1.38 -13.87
CA PHE A 119 2.83 0.17 -13.49
C PHE A 119 3.37 0.21 -12.06
N VAL A 120 3.81 1.38 -11.58
CA VAL A 120 4.22 1.57 -10.18
C VAL A 120 3.03 1.34 -9.26
N PHE A 121 1.85 1.88 -9.57
CA PHE A 121 0.62 1.62 -8.82
C PHE A 121 0.35 0.11 -8.69
N ALA A 122 0.38 -0.63 -9.81
CA ALA A 122 0.19 -2.08 -9.80
C ALA A 122 1.28 -2.81 -8.99
N THR A 123 2.53 -2.35 -9.11
CA THR A 123 3.68 -2.90 -8.36
C THR A 123 3.55 -2.70 -6.86
N MET A 124 3.10 -1.53 -6.41
CA MET A 124 2.89 -1.26 -5.00
C MET A 124 1.76 -2.12 -4.42
N CYS A 125 0.72 -2.39 -5.22
CA CYS A 125 -0.31 -3.37 -4.88
C CYS A 125 0.27 -4.79 -4.74
N ILE A 126 1.17 -5.22 -5.65
CA ILE A 126 1.90 -6.51 -5.54
C ILE A 126 2.67 -6.58 -4.22
N VAL A 127 3.49 -5.56 -3.92
CA VAL A 127 4.32 -5.54 -2.70
C VAL A 127 3.45 -5.65 -1.46
N ARG A 128 2.31 -4.97 -1.44
CA ARG A 128 1.33 -5.05 -0.35
C ARG A 128 0.74 -6.45 -0.21
N PHE A 129 0.24 -7.06 -1.29
CA PHE A 129 -0.33 -8.41 -1.22
C PHE A 129 0.73 -9.47 -0.88
N TYR A 130 1.96 -9.29 -1.36
CA TYR A 130 3.09 -10.13 -0.98
C TYR A 130 3.42 -10.00 0.51
N ALA A 131 3.32 -8.80 1.09
CA ALA A 131 3.46 -8.61 2.53
C ALA A 131 2.43 -9.42 3.32
N LEU A 132 1.16 -9.38 2.90
CA LEU A 132 0.08 -10.15 3.50
C LEU A 132 0.32 -11.66 3.37
N ASP A 133 0.70 -12.15 2.19
CA ASP A 133 1.01 -13.58 1.98
C ASP A 133 2.16 -14.03 2.89
N ARG A 134 3.21 -13.23 3.02
CA ARG A 134 4.36 -13.56 3.86
C ARG A 134 3.98 -13.65 5.34
N VAL A 135 3.19 -12.70 5.84
CA VAL A 135 2.80 -12.67 7.25
C VAL A 135 1.81 -13.79 7.57
N PHE A 136 0.74 -13.93 6.79
CA PHE A 136 -0.36 -14.83 7.12
C PHE A 136 -0.15 -16.27 6.63
N ASN A 137 0.27 -16.46 5.37
CA ASN A 137 0.43 -17.81 4.82
C ASN A 137 1.79 -18.40 5.19
N GLN A 138 2.86 -17.61 5.08
CA GLN A 138 4.22 -18.13 5.32
C GLN A 138 4.63 -18.06 6.80
N LYS A 139 3.88 -17.33 7.63
CA LYS A 139 4.19 -17.10 9.06
C LYS A 139 5.60 -16.55 9.27
N LYS A 140 6.14 -15.81 8.30
CA LYS A 140 7.47 -15.21 8.36
C LYS A 140 7.35 -13.73 8.68
N PRO A 141 8.24 -13.18 9.52
CA PRO A 141 8.23 -11.74 9.77
C PRO A 141 8.47 -11.00 8.45
N PHE A 142 7.68 -9.96 8.24
CA PHE A 142 7.87 -9.03 7.14
C PHE A 142 8.79 -7.92 7.59
N THR A 143 10.05 -7.98 7.15
CA THR A 143 11.02 -6.92 7.41
C THR A 143 10.91 -5.84 6.33
N VAL A 144 11.09 -4.58 6.73
CA VAL A 144 11.06 -3.42 5.82
C VAL A 144 12.03 -3.60 4.65
N TRP A 145 13.24 -4.13 4.94
CA TRP A 145 14.25 -4.44 3.92
C TRP A 145 13.77 -5.43 2.87
N SER A 146 13.12 -6.53 3.28
CA SER A 146 12.62 -7.51 2.31
C SER A 146 11.52 -6.93 1.43
N SER A 147 10.69 -6.05 1.99
CA SER A 147 9.68 -5.32 1.22
C SER A 147 10.30 -4.38 0.20
N LEU A 148 11.32 -3.64 0.62
CA LEU A 148 12.00 -2.65 -0.22
C LEU A 148 12.71 -3.34 -1.37
N ILE A 149 13.42 -4.44 -1.12
CA ILE A 149 14.08 -5.22 -2.18
C ILE A 149 13.05 -5.72 -3.20
N SER A 150 11.92 -6.27 -2.74
CA SER A 150 10.84 -6.71 -3.64
C SER A 150 10.26 -5.55 -4.46
N GLY A 151 10.05 -4.39 -3.84
CA GLY A 151 9.55 -3.20 -4.54
C GLY A 151 10.54 -2.67 -5.57
N VAL A 152 11.81 -2.52 -5.20
CA VAL A 152 12.88 -2.07 -6.11
C VAL A 152 13.05 -3.03 -7.28
N ALA A 153 13.02 -4.34 -7.04
CA ALA A 153 13.12 -5.34 -8.10
C ALA A 153 12.01 -5.16 -9.15
N VAL A 154 10.74 -5.07 -8.74
CA VAL A 154 9.63 -4.95 -9.69
C VAL A 154 9.60 -3.56 -10.35
N ILE A 155 9.89 -2.48 -9.61
CA ILE A 155 9.98 -1.12 -10.18
C ILE A 155 11.10 -1.06 -11.22
N SER A 156 12.24 -1.74 -11.00
CA SER A 156 13.34 -1.74 -11.96
C SER A 156 12.92 -2.34 -13.31
N VAL A 157 12.07 -3.37 -13.32
CA VAL A 157 11.52 -3.94 -14.56
C VAL A 157 10.66 -2.90 -15.30
N ASN A 158 9.84 -2.14 -14.58
CA ASN A 158 9.02 -1.07 -15.17
C ASN A 158 9.88 0.07 -15.74
N VAL A 159 10.95 0.45 -15.04
CA VAL A 159 11.91 1.45 -15.53
C VAL A 159 12.58 0.97 -16.81
N VAL A 160 13.03 -0.29 -16.85
CA VAL A 160 13.62 -0.89 -18.06
C VAL A 160 12.62 -0.87 -19.22
N TYR A 161 11.36 -1.25 -18.97
CA TYR A 161 10.31 -1.17 -20.00
C TYR A 161 10.15 0.26 -20.55
N CYS A 162 10.07 1.26 -19.68
CA CYS A 162 9.93 2.66 -20.09
C CYS A 162 11.17 3.18 -20.83
N LEU A 163 12.37 2.82 -20.39
CA LEU A 163 13.63 3.18 -21.05
C LEU A 163 13.73 2.57 -22.45
N VAL A 164 13.39 1.29 -22.61
CA VAL A 164 13.37 0.63 -23.92
C VAL A 164 12.41 1.37 -24.86
N ASN A 165 11.18 1.65 -24.43
CA ASN A 165 10.22 2.38 -25.25
C ASN A 165 10.61 3.85 -25.52
N GLN A 166 11.34 4.50 -24.62
CA GLN A 166 11.89 5.84 -24.84
C GLN A 166 12.93 5.83 -25.98
N LEU A 167 13.76 4.79 -26.04
CA LEU A 167 14.85 4.62 -27.00
C LEU A 167 14.39 4.12 -28.38
N ILE A 168 13.24 3.44 -28.47
CA ILE A 168 12.67 3.03 -29.75
C ILE A 168 12.24 4.26 -30.57
N SER A 169 12.34 4.15 -31.89
CA SER A 169 11.99 5.20 -32.84
C SER A 169 10.54 5.68 -32.69
N ASP A 170 10.32 6.96 -32.93
CA ASP A 170 9.00 7.60 -32.79
C ASP A 170 7.96 6.99 -33.74
N SER A 171 8.39 6.46 -34.90
CA SER A 171 7.54 5.75 -35.87
C SER A 171 6.92 4.45 -35.33
N LEU A 172 7.55 3.84 -34.32
CA LEU A 172 7.11 2.58 -33.71
C LEU A 172 6.50 2.77 -32.32
N THR A 173 6.55 3.98 -31.77
CA THR A 173 6.10 4.27 -30.40
C THR A 173 5.10 5.41 -30.37
N ILE A 174 5.56 6.61 -30.04
CA ILE A 174 4.74 7.80 -29.84
C ILE A 174 5.40 8.92 -30.63
N LYS A 175 4.62 9.54 -31.52
CA LYS A 175 5.03 10.68 -32.31
C LYS A 175 4.09 11.84 -32.02
N TYR A 176 4.66 13.02 -31.75
CA TYR A 176 3.87 14.25 -31.72
C TYR A 176 3.54 14.67 -33.16
N ASP A 177 2.27 14.91 -33.43
CA ASP A 177 1.80 15.43 -34.72
C ASP A 177 1.51 16.92 -34.59
N PRO A 178 2.35 17.81 -35.18
CA PRO A 178 2.18 19.24 -35.06
C PRO A 178 0.95 19.78 -35.79
N GLU A 179 0.45 19.08 -36.82
CA GLU A 179 -0.71 19.53 -37.61
C GLU A 179 -2.00 19.47 -36.80
N TYR A 180 -2.16 18.38 -36.03
CA TYR A 180 -3.34 18.15 -35.22
C TYR A 180 -3.16 18.57 -33.75
N GLU A 181 -1.94 18.91 -33.33
CA GLU A 181 -1.56 19.08 -31.92
C GLU A 181 -1.93 17.85 -31.07
N VAL A 182 -1.75 16.63 -31.61
CA VAL A 182 -2.08 15.35 -30.94
C VAL A 182 -0.86 14.45 -30.78
N CYS A 183 -0.84 13.65 -29.73
CA CYS A 183 0.12 12.55 -29.59
C CYS A 183 -0.40 11.32 -30.34
N ASN A 184 0.21 11.00 -31.49
CA ASN A 184 -0.09 9.76 -32.18
C ASN A 184 0.61 8.59 -31.48
N VAL A 185 -0.20 7.74 -30.83
CA VAL A 185 0.26 6.53 -30.16
C VAL A 185 0.03 5.34 -31.07
N THR A 186 1.11 4.71 -31.54
CA THR A 186 1.06 3.54 -32.43
C THR A 186 0.35 2.37 -31.76
N GLN A 187 -0.33 1.55 -32.57
CA GLN A 187 -1.06 0.37 -32.08
C GLN A 187 -0.11 -0.65 -31.42
N GLY A 188 1.11 -0.81 -31.94
CA GLY A 188 2.13 -1.70 -31.36
C GLY A 188 2.46 -1.33 -29.92
N PHE A 189 2.68 -0.04 -29.63
CA PHE A 189 2.92 0.44 -28.28
C PHE A 189 1.71 0.25 -27.35
N ARG A 190 0.49 0.47 -27.84
CA ARG A 190 -0.74 0.25 -27.05
C ARG A 190 -0.87 -1.22 -26.64
N ILE A 191 -0.68 -2.14 -27.59
CA ILE A 191 -0.76 -3.58 -27.34
C ILE A 191 0.34 -4.01 -26.38
N SER A 192 1.60 -3.59 -26.59
CA SER A 192 2.70 -3.96 -25.69
C SER A 192 2.47 -3.47 -24.27
N ALA A 193 2.02 -2.23 -24.08
CA ALA A 193 1.74 -1.66 -22.77
C ALA A 193 0.59 -2.39 -22.06
N LEU A 194 -0.49 -2.71 -22.80
CA LEU A 194 -1.60 -3.49 -22.27
C LEU A 194 -1.17 -4.91 -21.89
N THR A 195 -0.44 -5.61 -22.76
CA THR A 195 0.06 -6.96 -22.48
C THR A 195 0.94 -6.97 -21.24
N PHE A 196 1.85 -6.01 -21.13
CA PHE A 196 2.71 -5.88 -19.94
C PHE A 196 1.88 -5.62 -18.67
N MET A 197 0.86 -4.76 -18.76
CA MET A 197 -0.08 -4.52 -17.66
C MET A 197 -0.82 -5.80 -17.23
N TRP A 198 -1.32 -6.59 -18.20
CA TRP A 198 -1.98 -7.86 -17.92
C TRP A 198 -1.05 -8.87 -17.24
N ILE A 199 0.23 -8.92 -17.62
CA ILE A 199 1.23 -9.78 -16.97
C ILE A 199 1.42 -9.39 -15.50
N ILE A 200 1.54 -8.09 -15.21
CA ILE A 200 1.66 -7.59 -13.83
C ILE A 200 0.42 -7.98 -13.00
N TRP A 201 -0.78 -7.77 -13.53
CA TRP A 201 -2.02 -8.12 -12.82
C TRP A 201 -2.28 -9.62 -12.72
N ALA A 202 -1.79 -10.42 -13.67
CA ALA A 202 -1.79 -11.87 -13.54
C ALA A 202 -0.93 -12.32 -12.34
N ALA A 203 0.24 -11.70 -12.14
CA ALA A 203 1.06 -11.95 -10.95
C ALA A 203 0.33 -11.57 -9.64
N VAL A 204 -0.42 -10.45 -9.64
CA VAL A 204 -1.32 -10.11 -8.51
C VAL A 204 -2.39 -11.17 -8.33
N GLY A 205 -3.02 -11.64 -9.41
CA GLY A 205 -4.04 -12.69 -9.36
C GLY A 205 -3.53 -13.98 -8.73
N VAL A 206 -2.28 -14.36 -9.00
CA VAL A 206 -1.62 -15.51 -8.36
C VAL A 206 -1.43 -15.28 -6.86
N LEU A 207 -0.94 -14.10 -6.45
CA LEU A 207 -0.83 -13.76 -5.02
C LEU A 207 -2.18 -13.76 -4.34
N PHE A 208 -3.18 -13.14 -4.95
CA PHE A 208 -4.55 -13.10 -4.46
C PHE A 208 -5.15 -14.50 -4.29
N PHE A 209 -4.93 -15.39 -5.26
CA PHE A 209 -5.35 -16.79 -5.14
C PHE A 209 -4.69 -17.51 -3.97
N ARG A 210 -3.44 -17.17 -3.63
CA ARG A 210 -2.78 -17.70 -2.42
C ARG A 210 -3.37 -17.13 -1.13
N LEU A 211 -3.81 -15.87 -1.13
CA LEU A 211 -4.44 -15.22 0.02
C LEU A 211 -5.81 -15.82 0.40
N ARG A 212 -6.43 -16.65 -0.46
CA ARG A 212 -7.75 -17.27 -0.21
C ARG A 212 -7.84 -18.12 1.06
N ASN A 213 -6.70 -18.57 1.60
CA ASN A 213 -6.65 -19.44 2.77
C ASN A 213 -6.41 -18.68 4.08
N ILE A 214 -6.37 -17.35 4.05
CA ILE A 214 -6.22 -16.54 5.25
C ILE A 214 -7.54 -16.55 6.01
N GLN A 215 -7.49 -16.88 7.30
CA GLN A 215 -8.68 -16.93 8.15
C GLN A 215 -9.39 -15.56 8.17
N SER A 216 -10.72 -15.62 8.01
CA SER A 216 -11.62 -14.50 7.71
C SER A 216 -11.70 -13.40 8.78
N THR A 217 -10.99 -13.53 9.91
CA THR A 217 -11.20 -12.73 11.12
C THR A 217 -10.89 -11.24 10.91
N PHE A 218 -10.02 -10.90 9.96
CA PHE A 218 -9.60 -9.51 9.73
C PHE A 218 -10.40 -8.72 8.69
N ASN A 219 -11.42 -9.29 8.05
CA ASN A 219 -12.13 -8.68 6.90
C ASN A 219 -11.22 -8.26 5.70
N GLU A 220 -9.90 -8.40 5.84
CA GLU A 220 -8.89 -8.03 4.85
C GLU A 220 -8.99 -8.83 3.56
N PHE A 221 -9.50 -10.06 3.64
CA PHE A 221 -9.75 -10.86 2.46
C PHE A 221 -10.87 -10.28 1.60
N TYR A 222 -11.99 -9.87 2.19
CA TYR A 222 -13.09 -9.24 1.47
C TYR A 222 -12.71 -7.87 0.90
N GLU A 223 -11.94 -7.08 1.66
CA GLU A 223 -11.36 -5.83 1.15
C GLU A 223 -10.44 -6.12 -0.06
N SER A 224 -9.60 -7.16 0.02
CA SER A 224 -8.73 -7.55 -1.08
C SER A 224 -9.51 -8.05 -2.31
N ILE A 225 -10.61 -8.79 -2.12
CA ILE A 225 -11.52 -9.20 -3.20
C ILE A 225 -12.10 -7.97 -3.89
N ALA A 226 -12.63 -7.02 -3.12
CA ALA A 226 -13.23 -5.81 -3.66
C ALA A 226 -12.21 -5.00 -4.48
N ILE A 227 -10.99 -4.85 -3.97
CA ILE A 227 -9.89 -4.17 -4.66
C ILE A 227 -9.54 -4.89 -5.96
N PHE A 228 -9.37 -6.21 -5.91
CA PHE A 228 -9.08 -7.00 -7.10
C PHE A 228 -10.18 -6.89 -8.16
N ALA A 229 -11.46 -6.90 -7.76
CA ALA A 229 -12.58 -6.74 -8.67
C ALA A 229 -12.59 -5.35 -9.34
N VAL A 230 -12.36 -4.28 -8.58
CA VAL A 230 -12.25 -2.90 -9.11
C VAL A 230 -11.15 -2.81 -10.17
N ILE A 231 -9.98 -3.39 -9.88
CA ILE A 231 -8.83 -3.38 -10.78
C ILE A 231 -9.08 -4.19 -12.05
N ILE A 232 -9.64 -5.39 -11.95
CA ILE A 232 -9.95 -6.22 -13.13
C ILE A 232 -10.98 -5.50 -14.02
N GLY A 233 -11.99 -4.87 -13.42
CA GLY A 233 -12.94 -4.03 -14.15
C GLY A 233 -12.24 -2.89 -14.90
N LEU A 234 -11.30 -2.20 -14.24
CA LEU A 234 -10.50 -1.13 -14.83
C LEU A 234 -9.61 -1.61 -15.98
N LEU A 235 -9.02 -2.79 -15.84
CA LEU A 235 -8.14 -3.39 -16.85
C LEU A 235 -8.92 -3.83 -18.09
N ILE A 236 -10.13 -4.38 -17.90
CA ILE A 236 -11.05 -4.72 -18.99
C ILE A 236 -11.51 -3.44 -19.71
N GLU A 237 -11.96 -2.42 -18.97
CA GLU A 237 -12.35 -1.12 -19.55
C GLU A 237 -11.19 -0.52 -20.36
N SER A 238 -9.98 -0.49 -19.79
CA SER A 238 -8.80 0.07 -20.44
C SER A 238 -8.43 -0.71 -21.71
N SER A 239 -8.58 -2.03 -21.69
CA SER A 239 -8.34 -2.88 -22.86
C SER A 239 -9.37 -2.61 -23.96
N ILE A 240 -10.65 -2.51 -23.60
CA ILE A 240 -11.72 -2.20 -24.56
C ILE A 240 -11.51 -0.81 -25.17
N SER A 241 -11.28 0.20 -24.33
CA SER A 241 -11.09 1.59 -24.74
C SER A 241 -9.89 1.76 -25.69
N ASN A 242 -8.76 1.10 -25.41
CA ASN A 242 -7.56 1.23 -26.24
C ASN A 242 -7.58 0.38 -27.52
N LEU A 243 -8.24 -0.79 -27.51
CA LEU A 243 -8.26 -1.71 -28.66
C LEU A 243 -9.39 -1.40 -29.64
N TYR A 244 -10.60 -1.11 -29.15
CA TYR A 244 -11.77 -0.90 -30.01
C TYR A 244 -11.93 0.57 -30.42
N TYR A 245 -11.57 1.52 -29.57
CA TYR A 245 -11.83 2.94 -29.81
C TYR A 245 -10.52 3.69 -30.07
N ILE A 246 -9.92 3.48 -31.25
CA ILE A 246 -8.60 4.04 -31.60
C ILE A 246 -8.53 5.58 -31.39
N TYR A 247 -9.65 6.27 -31.66
CA TYR A 247 -9.80 7.72 -31.58
C TYR A 247 -10.53 8.23 -30.32
N PHE A 248 -10.58 7.44 -29.23
CA PHE A 248 -11.31 7.84 -28.01
C PHE A 248 -10.83 9.16 -27.41
N ILE A 249 -9.57 9.55 -27.64
CA ILE A 249 -8.98 10.83 -27.20
C ILE A 249 -9.62 12.05 -27.86
N LEU A 250 -10.19 11.89 -29.07
CA LEU A 250 -10.81 12.98 -29.83
C LEU A 250 -12.29 13.15 -29.51
N GLU A 251 -12.93 12.08 -29.03
CA GLU A 251 -14.34 12.05 -28.61
C GLU A 251 -14.49 12.53 -27.16
N LYS A 252 -15.03 13.73 -26.95
CA LYS A 252 -15.26 14.33 -25.62
C LYS A 252 -15.85 13.38 -24.58
N ARG A 253 -16.92 12.68 -24.93
CA ARG A 253 -17.60 11.77 -24.00
C ARG A 253 -16.68 10.66 -23.52
N ARG A 254 -15.89 10.07 -24.41
CA ARG A 254 -15.04 8.91 -24.11
C ARG A 254 -13.81 9.31 -23.32
N ARG A 255 -13.15 10.43 -23.67
CA ARG A 255 -12.01 10.92 -22.88
C ARG A 255 -12.39 11.28 -21.44
N ILE A 256 -13.52 11.96 -21.25
CA ILE A 256 -14.03 12.31 -19.90
C ILE A 256 -14.37 11.04 -19.14
N GLN A 257 -15.11 10.11 -19.77
CA GLN A 257 -15.45 8.83 -19.15
C GLN A 257 -14.19 8.08 -18.71
N LYS A 258 -13.18 7.97 -19.58
CA LYS A 258 -11.94 7.24 -19.29
C LYS A 258 -11.24 7.81 -18.06
N THR A 259 -11.01 9.12 -18.05
CA THR A 259 -10.33 9.82 -16.95
C THR A 259 -11.10 9.72 -15.64
N VAL A 260 -12.44 9.85 -15.67
CA VAL A 260 -13.27 9.72 -14.47
C VAL A 260 -13.24 8.29 -13.92
N VAL A 261 -13.30 7.28 -14.78
CA VAL A 261 -13.23 5.87 -14.37
C VAL A 261 -11.86 5.54 -13.77
N ASP A 262 -10.77 5.99 -14.40
CA ASP A 262 -9.40 5.80 -13.90
C ASP A 262 -9.22 6.45 -12.51
N MET A 263 -9.66 7.70 -12.37
CA MET A 263 -9.62 8.43 -11.11
C MET A 263 -10.48 7.74 -10.03
N ALA A 264 -11.71 7.36 -10.36
CA ALA A 264 -12.63 6.75 -9.41
C ALA A 264 -12.10 5.41 -8.90
N ALA A 265 -11.59 4.56 -9.79
CA ALA A 265 -10.99 3.28 -9.42
C ALA A 265 -9.74 3.48 -8.54
N GLY A 266 -8.85 4.39 -8.94
CA GLY A 266 -7.65 4.69 -8.17
C GLY A 266 -7.94 5.20 -6.75
N ASN A 267 -8.91 6.10 -6.60
CA ASN A 267 -9.35 6.59 -5.28
C ASN A 267 -10.07 5.50 -4.49
N LEU A 268 -10.98 4.75 -5.11
CA LEU A 268 -11.72 3.67 -4.46
C LEU A 268 -10.79 2.64 -3.83
N VAL A 269 -9.68 2.29 -4.49
CA VAL A 269 -8.65 1.39 -3.92
C VAL A 269 -8.06 1.95 -2.61
N ILE A 270 -7.75 3.24 -2.54
CA ILE A 270 -7.24 3.89 -1.31
C ILE A 270 -8.31 3.89 -0.21
N TRP A 271 -9.55 4.22 -0.57
CA TRP A 271 -10.68 4.21 0.36
C TRP A 271 -10.99 2.81 0.90
N LEU A 272 -10.86 1.77 0.08
CA LEU A 272 -11.00 0.39 0.52
C LEU A 272 -9.89 -0.04 1.49
N PHE A 273 -8.66 0.49 1.34
CA PHE A 273 -7.58 0.19 2.27
C PHE A 273 -7.69 0.88 3.62
N ILE A 274 -8.08 2.16 3.65
CA ILE A 274 -7.94 3.00 4.85
C ILE A 274 -9.24 3.67 5.30
N GLY A 275 -10.26 3.76 4.46
CA GLY A 275 -11.50 4.47 4.74
C GLY A 275 -12.24 3.91 5.95
N TYR A 276 -12.39 2.58 6.03
CA TYR A 276 -13.04 1.92 7.16
C TYR A 276 -12.32 2.15 8.52
N PRO A 277 -11.01 1.88 8.68
CA PRO A 277 -10.34 2.12 9.95
C PRO A 277 -10.28 3.61 10.33
N VAL A 278 -10.21 4.53 9.37
CA VAL A 278 -10.29 5.98 9.66
C VAL A 278 -11.68 6.36 10.15
N PHE A 279 -12.74 5.89 9.50
CA PHE A 279 -14.11 6.10 9.95
C PHE A 279 -14.31 5.59 11.38
N MET A 280 -13.86 4.38 11.68
CA MET A 280 -13.95 3.82 13.03
C MET A 280 -13.09 4.58 14.04
N CYS A 281 -11.93 5.09 13.64
CA CYS A 281 -11.10 5.94 14.49
C CYS A 281 -11.79 7.27 14.86
N ILE A 282 -12.60 7.84 13.96
CA ILE A 282 -13.32 9.10 14.20
C ILE A 282 -14.52 8.87 15.13
N PHE A 283 -15.34 7.86 14.85
CA PHE A 283 -16.65 7.71 15.51
C PHE A 283 -16.67 6.70 16.66
N HIS A 284 -15.82 5.67 16.63
CA HIS A 284 -15.89 4.52 17.54
C HIS A 284 -14.51 4.03 17.98
N ARG A 285 -13.58 4.95 18.25
CA ARG A 285 -12.16 4.67 18.43
C ARG A 285 -11.87 3.52 19.40
N GLU A 286 -12.37 3.63 20.63
CA GLU A 286 -12.07 2.68 21.72
C GLU A 286 -12.76 1.33 21.49
N LYS A 287 -14.05 1.35 21.14
CA LYS A 287 -14.83 0.14 20.88
C LYS A 287 -14.26 -0.67 19.72
N TYR A 288 -13.86 -0.01 18.62
CA TYR A 288 -13.28 -0.70 17.49
C TYR A 288 -11.88 -1.25 17.80
N GLU A 289 -11.08 -0.55 18.60
CA GLU A 289 -9.77 -1.05 19.04
C GLU A 289 -9.90 -2.29 19.94
N GLN A 290 -10.84 -2.28 20.90
CA GLN A 290 -11.11 -3.44 21.74
C GLN A 290 -11.57 -4.65 20.91
N GLN A 291 -12.54 -4.46 20.02
CA GLN A 291 -13.01 -5.53 19.12
C GLN A 291 -11.89 -6.07 18.23
N TRP A 292 -11.01 -5.19 17.76
CA TRP A 292 -9.85 -5.58 16.95
C TRP A 292 -8.85 -6.41 17.76
N LEU A 293 -8.59 -6.04 19.02
CA LEU A 293 -7.72 -6.80 19.94
C LEU A 293 -8.33 -8.15 20.34
N GLU A 294 -9.63 -8.21 20.58
CA GLU A 294 -10.34 -9.47 20.87
C GLU A 294 -10.25 -10.45 19.69
N ARG A 295 -10.46 -9.98 18.46
CA ARG A 295 -10.30 -10.79 17.25
C ARG A 295 -8.86 -11.29 17.08
N LEU A 296 -7.89 -10.41 17.36
CA LEU A 296 -6.48 -10.77 17.30
C LEU A 296 -6.10 -11.82 18.37
N ALA A 297 -6.70 -11.74 19.56
CA ALA A 297 -6.50 -12.71 20.63
C ALA A 297 -7.12 -14.09 20.28
N GLN A 298 -8.28 -14.10 19.63
CA GLN A 298 -8.94 -15.32 19.15
C GLN A 298 -8.16 -16.03 18.03
N ASP A 299 -7.46 -15.28 17.18
CA ASP A 299 -6.60 -15.83 16.13
C ASP A 299 -5.24 -16.33 16.65
N SER A 300 -4.86 -15.97 17.88
CA SER A 300 -3.62 -16.47 18.47
C SER A 300 -3.73 -17.99 18.68
N PRO A 301 -2.79 -18.79 18.17
CA PRO A 301 -2.88 -20.25 18.12
C PRO A 301 -2.71 -20.93 19.50
N ASN A 302 -3.20 -20.36 20.59
CA ASN A 302 -3.25 -20.98 21.93
C ASN A 302 -4.01 -22.32 21.94
N HIS A 303 -4.74 -22.65 20.87
CA HIS A 303 -5.22 -24.02 20.61
C HIS A 303 -4.12 -25.06 20.37
N ALA A 304 -2.91 -24.67 19.94
CA ALA A 304 -1.79 -25.60 19.78
C ALA A 304 -1.14 -25.97 21.12
N PHE A 305 -1.07 -25.04 22.07
CA PHE A 305 -0.48 -25.30 23.40
C PHE A 305 -1.42 -26.10 24.31
N ASN A 306 -2.73 -25.84 24.27
CA ASN A 306 -3.68 -26.62 25.07
C ASN A 306 -3.92 -28.04 24.56
N LYS A 307 -3.46 -28.39 23.34
CA LYS A 307 -3.56 -29.75 22.82
C LYS A 307 -2.43 -30.68 23.31
N ASN A 308 -1.31 -30.15 23.80
CA ASN A 308 -0.20 -30.96 24.31
C ASN A 308 -0.29 -31.28 25.81
N ASN A 309 -1.06 -30.54 26.59
CA ASN A 309 -1.19 -30.81 28.03
C ASN A 309 -2.11 -32.02 28.37
N ASN A 310 -2.82 -32.56 27.37
CA ASN A 310 -3.54 -33.84 27.51
C ASN A 310 -2.80 -35.04 26.90
N MET A 311 -1.57 -34.87 26.39
CA MET A 311 -0.64 -35.97 26.14
C MET A 311 0.33 -36.12 27.33
N ALA A 312 -0.24 -36.31 28.51
CA ALA A 312 0.48 -36.84 29.66
C ALA A 312 0.60 -38.38 29.52
N ASN A 313 1.77 -38.89 29.91
CA ASN A 313 2.05 -40.28 30.29
C ASN A 313 2.11 -41.35 29.21
N ASN A 314 3.05 -41.24 28.27
CA ASN A 314 3.85 -42.41 27.90
C ASN A 314 5.28 -41.95 27.58
N GLY A 315 6.22 -42.35 28.43
CA GLY A 315 7.59 -41.86 28.41
C GLY A 315 8.33 -42.23 27.12
N THR A 316 8.84 -41.22 26.41
CA THR A 316 9.94 -41.42 25.48
C THR A 316 11.05 -40.44 25.80
N SER A 317 12.10 -41.01 26.38
CA SER A 317 13.35 -40.43 26.81
C SER A 317 14.25 -40.02 25.63
N TYR A 318 13.78 -39.11 24.76
CA TYR A 318 14.58 -38.61 23.63
C TYR A 318 14.42 -37.10 23.45
N ALA A 319 15.35 -36.37 24.06
CA ALA A 319 15.95 -35.10 23.60
C ALA A 319 16.42 -34.26 24.80
N LYS A 320 17.28 -34.86 25.64
CA LYS A 320 18.20 -34.10 26.48
C LYS A 320 19.32 -33.63 25.53
N MET A 321 19.15 -32.47 24.91
CA MET A 321 20.19 -31.85 24.10
C MET A 321 21.24 -31.28 25.05
N ASN A 322 22.23 -32.13 25.32
CA ASN A 322 23.62 -31.89 25.67
C ASN A 322 24.04 -30.40 25.83
N ASP A 323 23.83 -29.84 27.01
CA ASP A 323 24.62 -28.73 27.55
C ASP A 323 25.99 -29.28 27.96
N ASN A 324 26.90 -29.39 26.99
CA ASN A 324 28.33 -29.51 27.26
C ASN A 324 29.02 -28.29 26.64
N PHE A 325 28.93 -27.15 27.34
CA PHE A 325 29.98 -26.13 27.29
C PHE A 325 30.63 -26.07 28.67
N GLU A 326 31.76 -26.77 28.74
CA GLU A 326 32.63 -26.92 29.89
C GLU A 326 33.48 -25.65 30.09
N ALA A 327 33.89 -25.44 31.35
CA ALA A 327 35.00 -24.58 31.82
C ALA A 327 34.63 -23.09 32.11
N THR A 328 34.83 -22.50 33.30
CA THR A 328 35.45 -22.93 34.57
C THR A 328 35.27 -21.83 35.64
N PHE A 329 35.43 -22.19 36.93
CA PHE A 329 35.71 -21.35 38.11
C PHE A 329 34.58 -20.45 38.70
N TYR A 330 33.88 -20.94 39.73
CA TYR A 330 34.30 -20.79 41.13
C TYR A 330 33.44 -21.67 42.05
N ASN A 331 34.12 -22.52 42.83
CA ASN A 331 33.57 -23.11 44.04
C ASN A 331 33.33 -22.00 45.07
N ASP A 332 32.16 -21.95 45.68
CA ASP A 332 32.15 -21.94 47.15
C ASP A 332 30.85 -22.49 47.75
N GLN A 333 31.04 -23.09 48.91
CA GLN A 333 30.16 -23.94 49.70
C GLN A 333 29.00 -23.19 50.37
N ARG A 334 27.87 -23.90 50.54
CA ARG A 334 27.13 -24.13 51.83
C ARG A 334 25.70 -24.59 51.48
N LEU A 335 25.39 -25.88 51.60
CA LEU A 335 25.03 -26.61 52.82
C LEU A 335 23.85 -25.97 53.57
N GLY A 336 22.68 -26.59 53.42
CA GLY A 336 21.45 -26.22 54.12
C GLY A 336 20.26 -27.07 53.68
N SER A 337 20.30 -28.37 54.02
CA SER A 337 19.16 -29.28 53.94
C SER A 337 18.10 -28.89 54.97
N MET A 338 16.86 -28.66 54.56
CA MET A 338 15.70 -28.87 55.42
C MET A 338 14.57 -29.50 54.60
N ASP A 339 14.32 -30.77 54.91
CA ASP A 339 13.05 -31.45 54.72
C ASP A 339 11.95 -30.73 55.51
N MET A 340 10.77 -30.55 54.92
CA MET A 340 9.52 -30.53 55.69
C MET A 340 8.33 -30.98 54.83
N SER A 341 7.98 -32.24 55.05
CA SER A 341 6.63 -32.73 55.38
C SER A 341 5.41 -32.22 54.59
N ALA A 342 4.89 -33.17 53.83
CA ALA A 342 3.47 -33.53 53.66
C ALA A 342 2.47 -32.87 54.63
N LEU A 343 1.41 -32.32 54.04
CA LEU A 343 0.09 -32.22 54.66
C LEU A 343 -0.98 -32.59 53.64
N ASP A 344 -1.61 -33.72 53.92
CA ASP A 344 -2.92 -34.13 53.43
C ASP A 344 -3.94 -33.00 53.66
N TYR A 345 -4.73 -32.68 52.64
CA TYR A 345 -6.05 -32.09 52.86
C TYR A 345 -7.08 -32.76 51.96
N ASN A 346 -7.95 -33.52 52.61
CA ASN A 346 -9.05 -34.28 52.07
C ASN A 346 -10.35 -33.68 52.62
N GLN A 347 -11.21 -33.15 51.75
CA GLN A 347 -12.64 -32.81 51.96
C GLN A 347 -13.09 -32.03 50.71
N GLY A 348 -14.21 -32.24 50.05
CA GLY A 348 -15.41 -33.04 50.26
C GLY A 348 -16.42 -32.56 49.20
N HIS A 349 -17.23 -33.47 48.66
CA HIS A 349 -18.27 -33.21 47.65
C HIS A 349 -19.28 -32.12 48.04
N HIS A 350 -19.80 -31.39 47.04
CA HIS A 350 -21.25 -31.18 46.86
C HIS A 350 -21.58 -30.80 45.39
N PRO A 351 -22.48 -31.54 44.70
CA PRO A 351 -23.06 -31.11 43.44
C PRO A 351 -24.43 -30.45 43.67
N PHE A 352 -24.77 -29.49 42.79
CA PHE A 352 -26.04 -28.74 42.67
C PHE A 352 -26.30 -27.61 43.67
N SER A 353 -26.11 -26.38 43.20
CA SER A 353 -27.02 -25.27 43.54
C SER A 353 -27.34 -24.45 42.30
N ASN A 354 -28.55 -24.66 41.78
CA ASN A 354 -29.23 -23.73 40.88
C ASN A 354 -29.52 -22.45 41.67
N ASN A 355 -28.93 -21.32 41.29
CA ASN A 355 -29.42 -20.00 41.66
C ASN A 355 -29.15 -19.02 40.52
N SER A 356 -30.21 -18.68 39.80
CA SER A 356 -30.32 -17.56 38.88
C SER A 356 -30.24 -16.25 39.65
N HIS A 357 -29.07 -15.61 39.66
CA HIS A 357 -28.92 -14.20 40.00
C HIS A 357 -28.64 -13.38 38.72
N PRO A 358 -29.20 -12.16 38.60
CA PRO A 358 -28.99 -11.30 37.45
C PRO A 358 -27.53 -10.84 37.38
N LEU A 359 -26.98 -10.87 36.17
CA LEU A 359 -25.64 -10.43 35.80
C LEU A 359 -25.31 -9.06 36.41
N ASN A 360 -24.43 -9.07 37.42
CA ASN A 360 -23.79 -7.88 37.95
C ASN A 360 -22.67 -7.47 36.99
N ILE A 361 -22.99 -6.60 36.03
CA ILE A 361 -22.08 -6.13 34.97
C ILE A 361 -21.01 -5.16 35.52
N GLU A 362 -21.22 -4.58 36.72
CA GLU A 362 -20.28 -3.61 37.30
C GLU A 362 -19.01 -4.25 37.87
N SER A 363 -19.02 -5.54 38.25
CA SER A 363 -17.81 -6.23 38.71
C SER A 363 -16.88 -6.66 37.58
N ALA A 364 -17.37 -6.75 36.33
CA ALA A 364 -16.55 -7.07 35.16
C ALA A 364 -15.82 -5.83 34.59
N LEU A 365 -16.23 -4.61 34.95
CA LEU A 365 -15.62 -3.37 34.49
C LEU A 365 -14.48 -2.86 35.39
N ASN A 366 -14.31 -3.43 36.59
CA ASN A 366 -13.25 -3.06 37.55
C ASN A 366 -12.05 -4.04 37.56
N CYS A 367 -12.02 -5.04 36.69
CA CYS A 367 -10.79 -5.77 36.43
C CYS A 367 -9.92 -4.91 35.49
N GLU A 368 -8.86 -4.30 36.04
CA GLU A 368 -7.74 -3.84 35.22
C GLU A 368 -7.39 -4.97 34.24
N PRO A 369 -7.41 -4.73 32.91
CA PRO A 369 -6.94 -5.74 32.00
C PRO A 369 -5.44 -5.88 32.23
N ILE A 370 -5.05 -6.95 32.93
CA ILE A 370 -3.69 -7.49 32.89
C ILE A 370 -3.51 -8.03 31.46
N PHE A 371 -3.35 -7.10 30.52
CA PHE A 371 -3.06 -7.41 29.14
C PHE A 371 -1.56 -7.70 29.08
N ASP A 372 -1.20 -8.97 29.26
CA ASP A 372 0.19 -9.39 29.12
C ASP A 372 0.62 -9.18 27.67
N GLY A 373 1.44 -8.13 27.45
CA GLY A 373 2.02 -7.81 26.14
C GLY A 373 2.82 -8.96 25.54
N ASN A 374 3.18 -9.97 26.34
CA ASN A 374 3.85 -11.19 25.91
C ASN A 374 2.93 -12.21 25.24
N ALA A 375 1.62 -11.99 25.14
CA ALA A 375 0.69 -12.89 24.46
C ALA A 375 0.60 -12.66 22.93
N LEU A 376 1.20 -11.58 22.40
CA LEU A 376 1.16 -11.27 20.97
C LEU A 376 2.15 -12.13 20.16
N PRO A 377 1.82 -12.58 18.94
CA PRO A 377 2.75 -13.30 18.05
C PRO A 377 4.06 -12.51 17.84
N SER A 378 5.21 -13.18 17.80
CA SER A 378 6.53 -12.53 17.70
C SER A 378 6.66 -11.59 16.49
N ALA A 379 5.99 -11.92 15.37
CA ALA A 379 5.95 -11.07 14.17
C ALA A 379 5.20 -9.75 14.39
N MET A 380 4.23 -9.69 15.30
CA MET A 380 3.56 -8.45 15.69
C MET A 380 4.31 -7.71 16.78
N ARG A 381 4.90 -8.43 17.76
CA ARG A 381 5.73 -7.81 18.80
C ARG A 381 6.87 -6.97 18.21
N ASN A 382 7.55 -7.48 17.19
CA ASN A 382 8.65 -6.75 16.53
C ASN A 382 8.20 -5.50 15.76
N ASN A 383 6.93 -5.42 15.35
CA ASN A 383 6.36 -4.21 14.71
C ASN A 383 5.71 -3.26 15.72
N LEU A 384 5.34 -3.75 16.90
CA LEU A 384 4.79 -2.96 18.02
C LEU A 384 5.88 -2.30 18.88
N HIS A 385 7.06 -2.91 18.99
CA HIS A 385 8.24 -2.40 19.70
C HIS A 385 9.19 -1.61 18.80
N ILE A 386 8.69 -0.83 17.85
CA ILE A 386 9.47 0.34 17.42
C ILE A 386 9.48 1.24 18.64
N GLN A 387 10.64 1.30 19.30
CA GLN A 387 10.92 2.10 20.49
C GLN A 387 10.12 3.39 20.41
N GLN A 388 9.29 3.67 21.43
CA GLN A 388 8.95 5.06 21.71
C GLN A 388 10.30 5.78 21.72
N PRO A 389 10.53 6.81 20.87
CA PRO A 389 11.71 7.63 21.06
C PRO A 389 11.63 8.07 22.52
N GLU A 390 12.62 7.69 23.33
CA GLU A 390 12.80 8.30 24.63
C GLU A 390 12.92 9.79 24.34
N MET A 391 11.82 10.51 24.58
CA MET A 391 11.87 11.95 24.62
C MET A 391 12.67 12.25 25.87
N ASN A 392 13.99 12.37 25.67
CA ASN A 392 14.86 12.97 26.65
C ASN A 392 14.19 14.28 27.09
N PRO A 393 14.07 14.53 28.41
CA PRO A 393 13.48 15.76 28.90
C PRO A 393 14.21 16.95 28.26
N PRO A 394 13.51 18.06 28.00
CA PRO A 394 14.08 19.22 27.32
C PRO A 394 15.21 19.78 28.19
N THR A 395 16.44 19.37 27.94
CA THR A 395 17.61 20.04 28.46
C THR A 395 17.68 21.39 27.77
N MET A 396 17.53 22.40 28.61
CA MET A 396 17.62 23.83 28.32
C MET A 396 18.59 24.17 27.19
N PHE A 397 18.10 25.01 26.27
CA PHE A 397 18.93 25.89 25.47
C PHE A 397 19.85 26.69 26.40
N THR A 398 21.10 26.27 26.49
CA THR A 398 22.16 27.00 27.19
C THR A 398 23.31 27.18 26.19
N THR A 399 23.35 28.39 25.63
CA THR A 399 24.53 29.15 25.17
C THR A 399 25.74 28.34 24.69
N GLY A 400 26.02 28.46 23.39
CA GLY A 400 27.27 28.01 22.79
C GLY A 400 28.49 28.74 23.37
N TYR A 401 29.22 28.04 24.23
CA TYR A 401 30.65 28.21 24.41
C TYR A 401 31.30 26.84 24.29
N MET A 402 32.07 26.65 23.22
CA MET A 402 32.95 25.49 23.06
C MET A 402 34.09 25.60 24.07
N ALA A 403 34.29 24.56 24.88
CA ALA A 403 35.51 24.39 25.64
C ALA A 403 36.69 24.12 24.67
N PRO A 404 37.89 24.68 24.93
CA PRO A 404 39.04 24.49 24.07
C PRO A 404 39.54 23.04 24.15
N ASN A 405 39.76 22.45 22.98
CA ASN A 405 40.36 21.13 22.83
C ASN A 405 41.86 21.19 23.18
N SER A 406 42.35 20.30 24.03
CA SER A 406 43.70 20.34 24.62
C SER A 406 44.83 19.92 23.67
N ASN A 407 44.54 19.68 22.38
CA ASN A 407 45.50 19.04 21.48
C ASN A 407 46.05 19.92 20.34
N GLY A 408 45.97 21.25 20.44
CA GLY A 408 46.92 22.18 19.81
C GLY A 408 47.31 21.96 18.33
N ARG A 409 46.44 21.36 17.50
CA ARG A 409 46.71 21.13 16.08
C ARG A 409 45.55 21.63 15.26
N HIS A 410 45.78 22.77 14.62
CA HIS A 410 45.00 23.23 13.49
C HIS A 410 45.30 22.32 12.30
N VAL A 411 44.26 21.74 11.71
CA VAL A 411 44.29 21.18 10.37
C VAL A 411 43.31 22.04 9.55
N ILE A 412 43.79 22.52 8.40
CA ILE A 412 43.11 23.40 7.45
C ILE A 412 41.89 22.71 6.84
#